data_AF-X1V2H4-F1
#
_entry.id   AF-X1V2H4-F1
#
_cell.length_a   1.000
_cell.length_b   1.000
_cell.length_c   1.000
_cell.angle_alpha   90.00
_cell.angle_beta   90.00
_cell.angle_gamma   90.00
#
_symmetry.space_group_name_H-M   'P 1'
#
loop_
_entity.id
_entity.type
_entity.pdbx_description
1 polymer ?
#
loop_
_entity_poly.entity_id
_entity_poly.type
_entity_poly.pdbx_seq_one_letter_code
_entity_poly.pdbx_strand_id
1 'polypeptide(L)' 'SISDEGIKDRMVVLLEVMEKIRPPMANIIITTPGGQKWLYQSLVGLRNILFGAPNLNIEIP' A
#
# COMPACT_ATOMS: atom_id res chain seq x y z
N SER A 1 -7.54 -9.51 11.39
CA SER A 1 -7.11 -9.07 10.05
C SER A 1 -6.79 -7.58 10.11
N ILE A 2 -5.91 -7.07 9.24
CA ILE A 2 -5.66 -5.61 9.14
C ILE A 2 -6.79 -4.99 8.32
N SER A 3 -7.56 -4.07 8.89
CA SER A 3 -8.62 -3.34 8.18
C SER A 3 -8.05 -2.35 7.16
N ASP A 4 -8.89 -1.92 6.22
CA ASP A 4 -8.54 -0.90 5.23
C ASP A 4 -8.19 0.44 5.89
N GLU A 5 -8.93 0.83 6.93
CA GLU A 5 -8.61 2.00 7.78
C GLU A 5 -7.26 1.82 8.47
N GLY A 6 -6.99 0.61 8.99
CA GLY A 6 -5.71 0.30 9.62
C GLY A 6 -4.52 0.37 8.67
N ILE A 7 -4.72 0.12 7.37
CA ILE A 7 -3.70 0.33 6.34
C ILE A 7 -3.50 1.82 6.08
N LYS A 8 -4.58 2.60 6.02
CA LYS A 8 -4.52 4.04 5.80
C LYS A 8 -3.72 4.75 6.89
N ASP A 9 -3.97 4.43 8.16
CA ASP A 9 -3.23 5.03 9.28
C ASP A 9 -1.74 4.66 9.24
N ARG A 10 -1.43 3.40 8.93
CA ARG A 10 -0.03 2.92 8.82
C ARG A 10 0.69 3.51 7.61
N MET A 11 -0.03 3.79 6.52
CA MET A 11 0.54 4.46 5.35
C MET A 11 1.05 5.86 5.71
N VAL A 12 0.33 6.59 6.57
CA VAL A 12 0.77 7.92 7.04
C VAL A 12 2.10 7.80 7.78
N VAL A 13 2.20 6.89 8.74
CA VAL A 13 3.45 6.65 9.48
C VAL A 13 4.59 6.22 8.55
N LEU A 14 4.29 5.37 7.56
CA LEU A 14 5.29 4.93 6.58
C LEU A 14 5.79 6.12 5.74
N LEU A 15 4.91 7.00 5.29
CA LEU A 15 5.29 8.21 4.57
C LEU A 15 6.17 9.13 5.43
N GLU A 16 5.80 9.37 6.69
CA GLU A 16 6.60 10.18 7.63
C GLU A 16 8.01 9.59 7.85
N VAL A 17 8.12 8.27 7.97
CA VAL A 17 9.43 7.60 8.06
C VAL A 17 10.20 7.75 6.75
N MET A 18 9.55 7.57 5.61
CA MET A 18 10.15 7.73 4.30
C MET A 18 10.64 9.15 4.03
N GLU A 19 9.93 10.18 4.50
CA GLU A 19 10.39 11.56 4.43
C GLU A 19 11.73 11.76 5.16
N LYS A 20 11.98 11.00 6.24
CA LYS A 20 13.24 11.07 6.99
C LYS A 20 14.37 10.26 6.36
N ILE A 21 14.08 9.03 5.91
CA ILE A 21 15.13 8.08 5.48
C ILE A 21 15.34 8.03 3.96
N ARG A 22 14.31 8.39 3.18
CA ARG A 22 14.37 8.44 1.71
C ARG A 22 13.55 9.62 1.15
N PRO A 23 13.92 10.87 1.49
CA PRO A 23 13.16 12.07 1.13
C PRO A 23 12.77 12.16 -0.36
N PRO A 24 13.66 11.83 -1.33
CA PRO A 24 13.30 11.90 -2.74
C PRO A 24 12.13 10.96 -3.12
N MET A 25 12.08 9.77 -2.54
CA MET A 25 10.99 8.82 -2.81
C MET A 25 9.68 9.29 -2.20
N ALA A 26 9.71 9.75 -0.95
CA ALA A 26 8.52 10.30 -0.29
C ALA A 26 7.96 11.49 -1.08
N ASN A 27 8.84 12.40 -1.52
CA ASN A 27 8.44 13.55 -2.32
C ASN A 27 7.79 13.14 -3.65
N ILE A 28 8.32 12.15 -4.36
CA ILE A 28 7.70 11.64 -5.59
C ILE A 28 6.29 11.12 -5.31
N ILE A 29 6.10 10.34 -4.25
CA ILE A 29 4.79 9.77 -3.90
C ILE A 29 3.78 10.86 -3.51
N ILE A 30 4.22 11.89 -2.79
CA ILE A 30 3.36 12.98 -2.31
C ILE A 30 2.97 13.93 -3.45
N THR A 31 3.93 14.29 -4.31
CA THR A 31 3.75 15.32 -5.34
C THR A 31 3.16 14.78 -6.65
N THR A 32 3.31 13.48 -6.93
CA THR A 32 2.71 12.86 -8.10
C THR A 32 1.19 12.75 -7.91
N PRO A 33 0.37 13.26 -8.85
CA PRO A 33 -1.08 13.05 -8.82
C PRO A 33 -1.43 11.57 -8.68
N GLY A 34 -2.15 11.22 -7.62
CA GLY A 34 -2.53 9.83 -7.32
C GLY A 34 -1.44 8.97 -6.67
N GLY A 35 -0.24 9.49 -6.39
CA GLY A 35 0.86 8.73 -5.78
C GLY A 35 0.50 8.15 -4.41
N GLN A 36 -0.15 8.93 -3.54
CA GLN A 36 -0.64 8.41 -2.25
C GLN A 36 -1.71 7.32 -2.41
N LYS A 37 -2.59 7.44 -3.42
CA LYS A 37 -3.60 6.41 -3.75
C LYS A 37 -2.92 5.13 -4.23
N TRP A 38 -1.90 5.25 -5.08
CA TRP A 38 -1.10 4.12 -5.54
C TRP A 38 -0.41 3.40 -4.38
N LEU A 39 0.17 4.15 -3.43
CA LEU A 39 0.81 3.57 -2.24
C LEU A 39 -0.20 2.81 -1.39
N TYR A 40 -1.36 3.41 -1.09
CA TYR A 40 -2.45 2.77 -0.35
C TYR A 40 -2.88 1.45 -1.00
N GLN A 41 -3.15 1.47 -2.31
CA GLN A 41 -3.57 0.29 -3.06
C GLN A 41 -2.49 -0.80 -3.08
N SER A 42 -1.22 -0.41 -3.14
CA SER A 42 -0.09 -1.34 -3.06
C SER A 42 -0.03 -2.05 -1.71
N LEU A 43 -0.28 -1.33 -0.60
CA LEU A 43 -0.31 -1.90 0.75
C LEU A 43 -1.53 -2.82 0.96
N VAL A 44 -2.69 -2.46 0.41
CA VAL A 44 -3.88 -3.34 0.37
C VAL A 44 -3.59 -4.61 -0.42
N GLY A 45 -2.97 -4.48 -1.60
CA GLY A 45 -2.54 -5.62 -2.42
C GLY A 45 -1.58 -6.53 -1.66
N LEU A 46 -0.59 -5.97 -0.99
CA LEU A 46 0.36 -6.72 -0.17
C LEU A 46 -0.33 -7.48 0.97
N ARG A 47 -1.25 -6.85 1.71
CA ARG A 47 -2.05 -7.55 2.73
C ARG A 47 -2.77 -8.75 2.12
N ASN A 48 -3.40 -8.56 0.96
CA ASN A 48 -4.16 -9.63 0.30
C ASN A 48 -3.25 -10.76 -0.17
N ILE A 49 -2.03 -10.48 -0.62
CA ILE A 49 -1.04 -11.50 -0.97
C ILE A 49 -0.60 -12.30 0.28
N LEU A 50 -0.34 -11.60 1.39
CA LEU A 50 0.20 -12.23 2.61
C LEU A 50 -0.85 -12.95 3.46
N PHE A 51 -2.08 -12.45 3.49
CA PHE A 51 -3.13 -12.87 4.43
C PHE A 51 -4.50 -13.09 3.78
N GLY A 52 -4.61 -12.89 2.46
CA GLY A 52 -5.83 -13.20 1.73
C GLY A 52 -5.96 -14.70 1.50
N ALA A 53 -7.20 -15.16 1.31
CA ALA A 53 -7.43 -16.49 0.75
C ALA A 53 -6.85 -16.53 -0.68
N PRO A 54 -6.22 -17.63 -1.11
CA PRO A 54 -5.80 -17.79 -2.48
C PRO A 54 -7.00 -17.63 -3.42
N ASN A 55 -7.00 -16.58 -4.25
CA ASN A 55 -7.91 -16.50 -5.39
C ASN A 55 -7.35 -17.38 -6.50
N LEU A 56 -7.52 -18.69 -6.35
CA LEU A 56 -7.32 -19.65 -7.43
C LEU A 56 -8.47 -19.47 -8.43
N ASN A 57 -8.40 -18.43 -9.27
CA ASN A 57 -9.15 -18.40 -10.52
C ASN A 57 -8.53 -19.44 -11.45
N ILE A 58 -8.80 -20.72 -11.16
CA ILE A 58 -8.57 -21.79 -12.11
C ILE A 58 -9.75 -21.67 -13.08
N GLU A 59 -9.50 -21.18 -14.29
CA GLU A 59 -10.44 -21.42 -15.38
C GLU A 59 -10.55 -22.94 -15.50
N ILE A 60 -11.70 -23.49 -15.10
CA ILE A 60 -12.01 -24.90 -15.30
C ILE A 60 -12.10 -25.07 -16.82
N PRO A 61 -11.24 -25.89 -17.43
CA PRO A 61 -11.23 -26.09 -18.88
C PRO A 61 -12.53 -26.68 -19.41
#